data_AF-W1YPB8-F1
#
_entry.id   AF-W1YPB8-F1
#
_cell.length_a   1.000
_cell.length_b   1.000
_cell.length_c   1.000
_cell.angle_alpha   90.00
_cell.angle_beta   90.00
_cell.angle_gamma   90.00
#
_symmetry.space_group_name_H-M   'P 1'
#
loop_
_entity.id
_entity.type
_entity.pdbx_description
1 polymer ?
#
loop_
_entity_poly.entity_id
_entity_poly.type
_entity_poly.pdbx_seq_one_letter_code
_entity_poly.pdbx_strand_id
1 'polypeptide(L)'
;MSGETVVYRNEMNLVPLRRFTSTEVDLFFTLCNKLKEQDTRKVIIPFEELKYLSNYYTRSQERFINDLEHVYDKMLNLTYV
;
A
#
# COMPACT_ATOMS: atom_id res chain seq x y z
N MET A 1 -9.64 -11.61 -3.34
CA MET A 1 -9.88 -11.26 -1.92
C MET A 1 -11.23 -11.79 -1.50
N SER A 2 -11.31 -12.63 -0.47
CA SER A 2 -12.53 -12.67 0.35
C SER A 2 -12.72 -11.25 0.90
N GLY A 3 -13.92 -10.68 0.78
CA GLY A 3 -14.20 -9.26 1.04
C GLY A 3 -14.00 -8.83 2.50
N GLU A 4 -12.74 -8.73 2.95
CA GLU A 4 -12.38 -8.09 4.21
C GLU A 4 -12.40 -6.58 4.04
N THR A 5 -13.30 -5.92 4.78
CA THR A 5 -13.35 -4.46 4.87
C THR A 5 -12.13 -3.95 5.62
N VAL A 6 -11.32 -3.12 4.97
CA VAL A 6 -10.21 -2.42 5.64
C VAL A 6 -10.81 -1.31 6.52
N VAL A 7 -10.64 -1.44 7.84
CA VAL A 7 -11.07 -0.43 8.82
C VAL A 7 -9.87 0.41 9.23
N TYR A 8 -9.99 1.72 9.10
CA TYR A 8 -8.95 2.69 9.46
C TYR A 8 -9.54 3.88 10.23
N ARG A 9 -8.69 4.64 10.93
CA ARG A 9 -9.13 5.82 11.68
C ARG A 9 -9.40 7.01 10.75
N ASN A 10 -10.30 7.91 11.14
CA ASN A 10 -10.77 9.01 10.30
C ASN A 10 -9.67 9.94 9.80
N GLU A 11 -8.57 10.07 10.55
CA GLU A 11 -7.40 10.88 10.20
C GLU A 11 -6.74 10.40 8.90
N MET A 12 -6.91 9.13 8.52
CA MET A 12 -6.42 8.63 7.23
C MET A 12 -7.07 9.33 6.03
N ASN A 13 -8.28 9.89 6.18
CA ASN A 13 -8.92 10.67 5.13
C ASN A 13 -8.20 12.00 4.85
N LEU A 14 -7.31 12.45 5.74
CA LEU A 14 -6.49 13.64 5.55
C LEU A 14 -5.22 13.35 4.75
N VAL A 15 -4.89 12.08 4.52
CA VAL A 15 -3.71 11.70 3.73
C VAL A 15 -3.96 12.08 2.26
N PRO A 16 -3.11 12.93 1.64
CA PRO A 16 -3.34 13.43 0.29
C PRO A 16 -2.99 12.38 -0.79
N LEU A 17 -3.88 11.39 -0.96
CA LEU A 17 -3.71 10.30 -1.94
C LEU A 17 -4.06 10.68 -3.39
N ARG A 18 -4.36 11.95 -3.69
CA ARG A 18 -4.77 12.40 -5.04
C ARG A 18 -3.77 12.09 -6.16
N ARG A 19 -2.49 11.91 -5.82
CA ARG A 19 -1.42 11.59 -6.78
C ARG A 19 -1.19 10.07 -6.95
N PHE A 20 -1.93 9.25 -6.20
CA PHE A 20 -1.86 7.80 -6.27
C PHE A 20 -2.86 7.29 -7.32
N THR A 21 -2.46 6.31 -8.11
CA THR A 21 -3.35 5.51 -8.95
C THR A 21 -4.13 4.52 -8.09
N SER A 22 -5.20 3.92 -8.63
CA SER A 22 -5.99 2.93 -7.88
C SER A 22 -5.13 1.78 -7.34
N THR A 23 -4.18 1.28 -8.15
CA THR A 23 -3.27 0.21 -7.75
C THR A 23 -2.30 0.63 -6.64
N GLU A 24 -1.82 1.87 -6.68
CA GLU A 24 -0.96 2.42 -5.64
C GLU A 24 -1.73 2.67 -4.32
N VAL A 25 -3.01 3.04 -4.40
CA VAL A 25 -3.90 3.15 -3.23
C VAL A 25 -4.14 1.77 -2.61
N ASP A 26 -4.40 0.75 -3.43
CA ASP A 26 -4.57 -0.64 -2.95
C ASP A 26 -3.29 -1.15 -2.27
N LEU A 27 -2.12 -0.87 -2.85
CA LEU A 27 -0.81 -1.15 -2.25
C LEU A 27 -0.63 -0.42 -0.92
N PHE A 28 -0.92 0.88 -0.86
CA PHE A 28 -0.80 1.69 0.34
C PHE A 28 -1.66 1.13 1.48
N PHE A 29 -2.95 0.88 1.26
CA PHE A 29 -3.83 0.35 2.31
C PHE A 29 -3.52 -1.09 2.69
N THR A 30 -3.06 -1.91 1.74
CA THR A 30 -2.54 -3.26 2.02
C THR A 30 -1.38 -3.19 3.01
N LEU A 31 -0.42 -2.32 2.77
CA LEU A 31 0.74 -2.12 3.65
C LEU A 31 0.28 -1.60 5.02
N CYS A 32 -0.57 -0.57 5.06
CA CYS A 32 -1.12 -0.06 6.32
C CYS A 32 -1.80 -1.17 7.13
N ASN A 33 -2.63 -2.01 6.49
CA ASN A 33 -3.33 -3.09 7.17
C ASN A 33 -2.37 -4.13 7.76
N LYS A 34 -1.28 -4.45 7.05
CA LYS A 34 -0.25 -5.39 7.53
C LYS A 34 0.61 -4.80 8.65
N LEU A 35 0.89 -3.50 8.58
CA LEU A 35 1.77 -2.81 9.53
C LEU A 35 1.05 -2.40 10.83
N LYS A 36 -0.29 -2.25 10.83
CA LYS A 36 -1.05 -1.69 11.96
C LYS A 36 -0.85 -2.39 13.31
N GLU A 37 -0.54 -3.70 13.30
CA GLU A 37 -0.35 -4.54 14.50
C GLU A 37 1.14 -4.82 14.81
N GLN A 38 2.04 -4.26 14.02
CA GLN A 38 3.46 -4.56 14.09
C GLN A 38 4.25 -3.53 14.91
N ASP A 39 3.62 -2.41 15.28
CA ASP A 39 4.22 -1.31 16.03
C ASP A 39 5.53 -0.86 15.37
N THR A 40 6.67 -0.93 16.07
CA THR A 40 7.99 -0.54 15.57
C THR A 40 8.80 -1.72 15.04
N ARG A 41 8.22 -2.93 14.96
CA ARG A 41 8.92 -4.14 14.52
C ARG A 41 9.19 -4.08 13.02
N LYS A 42 10.36 -4.61 12.63
CA LYS A 42 10.68 -4.83 11.23
C LYS A 42 9.78 -5.94 10.68
N VAL A 43 9.04 -5.62 9.62
CA VAL A 43 8.16 -6.56 8.92
C VAL A 43 8.82 -6.94 7.60
N ILE A 44 8.86 -8.24 7.29
CA ILE A 44 9.30 -8.76 5.99
C ILE A 44 8.06 -9.25 5.27
N ILE A 45 7.73 -8.61 4.14
CA ILE A 45 6.60 -9.00 3.31
C ILE A 45 7.15 -9.66 2.04
N PRO A 46 6.86 -10.94 1.79
CA PRO A 46 7.23 -11.61 0.55
C PRO A 46 6.62 -10.90 -0.66
N PHE A 47 7.39 -10.86 -1.74
CA PHE A 47 7.00 -10.17 -2.97
C PHE A 47 5.67 -10.70 -3.56
N GLU A 48 5.48 -12.02 -3.51
CA GLU A 48 4.27 -12.68 -3.99
C GLU A 48 3.06 -12.42 -3.08
N GLU A 49 3.28 -12.29 -1.76
CA GLU A 49 2.22 -11.90 -0.83
C GLU A 49 1.74 -10.47 -1.12
N LEU A 50 2.69 -9.55 -1.37
CA LEU A 50 2.36 -8.16 -1.67
C LEU A 50 1.53 -8.03 -2.95
N LYS A 51 1.89 -8.76 -4.03
CA LYS A 51 1.10 -8.82 -5.28
C LYS A 51 -0.32 -9.34 -5.06
N TYR A 52 -0.44 -10.41 -4.27
CA TYR A 52 -1.74 -11.03 -3.98
C TYR A 52 -2.67 -10.05 -3.24
N LEU A 53 -2.14 -9.36 -2.24
CA LEU A 53 -2.92 -8.47 -1.38
C LEU A 53 -3.33 -7.18 -2.09
N SER A 54 -2.46 -6.62 -2.92
CA SER A 54 -2.77 -5.44 -3.72
C SER A 54 -3.58 -5.74 -4.98
N ASN A 55 -4.07 -6.99 -5.12
CA ASN A 55 -4.84 -7.44 -6.26
C ASN A 55 -4.15 -7.17 -7.62
N TYR A 56 -2.83 -7.28 -7.66
CA TYR A 56 -2.02 -6.91 -8.81
C TYR A 56 -1.99 -8.02 -9.85
N TYR A 57 -2.82 -7.91 -10.89
CA TYR A 57 -2.98 -8.95 -11.92
C TYR A 57 -1.95 -8.89 -13.07
N THR A 58 -1.08 -7.87 -13.12
CA THR A 58 -0.08 -7.76 -14.18
C THR A 58 1.00 -8.83 -14.02
N ARG A 59 1.36 -9.50 -15.13
CA ARG A 59 2.42 -10.52 -15.17
C ARG A 59 3.83 -9.96 -15.21
N SER A 60 4.00 -8.67 -15.48
CA SER A 60 5.31 -8.01 -15.51
C SER A 60 5.79 -7.72 -14.10
N GLN A 61 6.84 -8.42 -13.69
CA GLN A 61 7.53 -8.18 -12.43
C GLN A 61 8.18 -6.78 -12.40
N GLU A 62 8.73 -6.34 -13.52
CA GLU A 62 9.40 -5.03 -13.64
C GLU A 62 8.43 -3.87 -13.41
N ARG A 63 7.22 -3.94 -13.98
CA ARG A 63 6.20 -2.92 -13.74
C ARG A 63 5.81 -2.86 -12.26
N PHE A 64 5.66 -4.02 -11.63
CA PHE A 64 5.31 -4.07 -10.22
C PHE A 64 6.41 -3.49 -9.32
N ILE A 65 7.70 -3.74 -9.62
CA ILE A 65 8.82 -3.09 -8.91
C ILE A 65 8.73 -1.58 -9.05
N ASN A 66 8.50 -1.08 -10.26
CA ASN A 66 8.39 0.35 -10.53
C ASN A 66 7.20 0.98 -9.77
N ASP A 67 6.04 0.31 -9.74
CA ASP A 67 4.88 0.78 -8.97
C ASP A 67 5.20 0.82 -7.46
N LEU A 68 5.97 -0.13 -6.94
CA LEU A 68 6.43 -0.11 -5.54
C LEU A 68 7.38 1.05 -5.24
N GLU A 69 8.32 1.33 -6.14
CA GLU A 69 9.23 2.48 -6.03
C GLU A 69 8.45 3.80 -6.05
N HIS A 70 7.48 3.93 -6.96
CA HIS A 70 6.60 5.10 -7.02
C HIS A 70 5.75 5.28 -5.75
N VAL A 71 5.20 4.20 -5.21
CA VAL A 71 4.47 4.24 -3.93
C VAL A 71 5.38 4.71 -2.81
N TYR A 72 6.60 4.18 -2.72
CA TYR A 72 7.60 4.57 -1.73
C TYR A 72 7.92 6.07 -1.83
N ASP A 73 8.24 6.56 -3.02
CA ASP A 73 8.55 7.98 -3.24
C ASP A 73 7.36 8.88 -2.88
N LYS A 74 6.14 8.48 -3.25
CA LYS A 74 4.94 9.24 -2.91
C LYS A 74 4.68 9.26 -1.41
N MET A 75 4.90 8.14 -0.71
CA MET A 75 4.76 8.05 0.75
C MET A 75 5.74 8.98 1.47
N LEU A 76 6.99 9.07 1.02
CA LEU A 76 7.98 9.99 1.60
C LEU A 76 7.57 11.47 1.48
N ASN A 77 6.78 11.80 0.46
CA ASN A 77 6.28 13.14 0.21
C ASN A 77 4.90 13.41 0.84
N LEU A 78 4.35 12.47 1.62
CA LEU A 78 3.10 12.68 2.34
C LEU A 78 3.32 13.65 3.50
N THR A 79 2.93 14.90 3.30
CA THR A 79 2.75 15.88 4.37
C THR A 79 1.29 15.92 4.78
N TYR A 80 1.00 15.85 6.08
CA TYR A 80 -0.35 16.11 6.58
C TYR A 80 -0.80 17.51 6.15
N VAL A 81 -2.00 17.60 5.60
CA VAL A 81 -2.64 18.87 5.21
C VAL A 81 -3.42 19.43 6.38
#